data_AF-A0AAV9KF61-F1
#
_entry.id   AF-A0AAV9KF61-F1
#
_cell.length_a   1.000
_cell.length_b   1.000
_cell.length_c   1.000
_cell.angle_alpha   90.00
_cell.angle_beta   90.00
_cell.angle_gamma   90.00
#
_symmetry.space_group_name_H-M   'P 1'
#
loop_
_entity.id
_entity.type
_entity.pdbx_description
1 polymer ?
#
loop_
_entity_poly.entity_id
_entity_poly.type
_entity_poly.pdbx_seq_one_letter_code
_entity_poly.pdbx_strand_id
1 'polypeptide(L)'
;MSESSRWTMPDMAGILSNKIPQDELKPGDHIYSWRNAYLYAHHGIYIGDGMVIHFTRAAGQEIGTGTVLDRFIFSSSPSHPSGSPCPRCGDQSRTEGVISSCLECFLCGGELYLFKYGVSPGVFIAKTRGGTCTIAPSDPPEHVLHRAKFLLQNGFGVYNIFKNNCEDFAIYCKTGLLVFTNVSVGRSGQATSFLAATTAIVSSPLRFLTTGVSGLAAVGFGVYCVSRYVSDIGVRRDVMKIPVERLILCPGPLESEATTITDTSKEKGL
;
A
#
# COMPACT_ATOMS: atom_id res chain seq x y z
N MET A 1 -29.72 -14.92 -30.56
CA MET A 1 -28.39 -15.50 -30.86
C MET A 1 -27.38 -14.74 -30.02
N SER A 2 -26.84 -15.40 -29.01
CA SER A 2 -25.91 -14.83 -28.03
C SER A 2 -24.51 -14.68 -28.64
N GLU A 3 -24.02 -13.45 -28.76
CA GLU A 3 -22.60 -13.20 -29.01
C GLU A 3 -21.80 -13.64 -27.78
N SER A 4 -21.13 -14.77 -27.93
CA SER A 4 -20.08 -15.22 -27.03
C SER A 4 -18.93 -14.21 -27.10
N SER A 5 -18.71 -13.47 -26.01
CA SER A 5 -17.56 -12.59 -25.84
C SER A 5 -16.28 -13.43 -25.83
N ARG A 6 -15.64 -13.50 -27.00
CA ARG A 6 -14.34 -14.11 -27.20
C ARG A 6 -13.27 -13.17 -26.62
N TRP A 7 -12.93 -13.39 -25.36
CA TRP A 7 -11.79 -12.75 -24.71
C TRP A 7 -10.51 -13.03 -25.49
N THR A 8 -9.75 -11.98 -25.81
CA THR A 8 -8.46 -12.13 -26.50
C THR A 8 -7.37 -12.50 -25.50
N MET A 9 -6.33 -13.25 -25.93
CA MET A 9 -5.20 -13.64 -25.07
C MET A 9 -4.55 -12.49 -24.26
N PRO A 10 -4.43 -11.24 -24.79
CA PRO A 10 -3.97 -10.07 -24.01
C PRO A 10 -4.85 -9.73 -22.80
N ASP A 11 -6.18 -9.87 -22.93
CA ASP A 11 -7.13 -9.54 -21.84
C ASP A 11 -7.02 -10.52 -20.67
N MET A 12 -6.79 -11.80 -20.97
CA MET A 12 -6.56 -12.81 -19.92
C MET A 12 -5.19 -12.64 -19.25
N ALA A 13 -4.16 -12.22 -20.00
CA ALA A 13 -2.85 -11.92 -19.44
C ALA A 13 -2.89 -10.74 -18.46
N GLY A 14 -3.66 -9.69 -18.75
CA GLY A 14 -3.88 -8.55 -17.84
C GLY A 14 -4.64 -8.92 -16.56
N ILE A 15 -5.47 -9.97 -16.60
CA ILE A 15 -6.15 -10.53 -15.42
C ILE A 15 -5.18 -11.34 -14.55
N LEU A 16 -4.18 -12.00 -15.13
CA LEU A 16 -3.25 -12.88 -14.41
C LEU A 16 -1.98 -12.16 -13.94
N SER A 17 -1.43 -11.25 -14.75
CA SER A 17 -0.21 -10.50 -14.45
C SER A 17 -0.42 -9.00 -14.67
N ASN A 18 0.12 -8.21 -13.75
CA ASN A 18 0.14 -6.75 -13.89
C ASN A 18 1.43 -6.26 -14.57
N LYS A 19 2.24 -7.17 -15.15
CA LYS A 19 3.50 -6.83 -15.81
C LYS A 19 3.22 -5.95 -17.01
N ILE A 20 3.98 -4.87 -17.16
CA ILE A 20 3.90 -3.97 -18.32
C ILE A 20 5.30 -3.75 -18.90
N PRO A 21 5.42 -3.51 -20.21
CA PRO A 21 6.66 -3.04 -20.80
C PRO A 21 6.90 -1.55 -20.46
N GLN A 22 8.14 -1.10 -20.53
CA GLN A 22 8.53 0.24 -20.07
C GLN A 22 7.97 1.38 -20.94
N ASP A 23 7.69 1.13 -22.21
CA ASP A 23 7.13 2.08 -23.17
C ASP A 23 5.64 2.40 -22.92
N GLU A 24 4.93 1.53 -22.20
CA GLU A 24 3.55 1.80 -21.75
C GLU A 24 3.48 2.69 -20.50
N LEU A 25 4.61 2.95 -19.84
CA LEU A 25 4.67 3.63 -18.56
C LEU A 25 4.42 5.14 -18.68
N LYS A 26 3.52 5.67 -17.84
CA LYS A 26 3.08 7.07 -17.89
C LYS A 26 3.34 7.79 -16.57
N PRO A 27 3.72 9.09 -16.59
CA PRO A 27 3.83 9.89 -15.38
C PRO A 27 2.54 9.81 -14.55
N GLY A 28 2.68 9.54 -13.25
CA GLY A 28 1.57 9.31 -12.32
C GLY A 28 1.17 7.85 -12.15
N ASP A 29 1.81 6.91 -12.86
CA ASP A 29 1.61 5.48 -12.63
C ASP A 29 2.19 5.03 -11.29
N HIS A 30 1.39 4.26 -10.56
CA HIS A 30 1.86 3.53 -9.39
C HIS A 30 2.41 2.19 -9.86
N ILE A 31 3.72 2.06 -9.78
CA ILE A 31 4.45 0.86 -10.16
C ILE A 31 4.92 0.09 -8.94
N TYR A 32 5.11 -1.21 -9.12
CA TYR A 32 5.75 -2.03 -8.13
C TYR A 32 6.64 -3.07 -8.78
N SER A 33 7.54 -3.62 -7.99
CA SER A 33 8.42 -4.69 -8.40
C SER A 33 8.61 -5.68 -7.27
N TRP A 34 8.51 -6.97 -7.59
CA TRP A 34 8.67 -8.03 -6.61
C TRP A 34 10.14 -8.16 -6.20
N ARG A 35 10.36 -8.30 -4.90
CA ARG A 35 11.66 -8.51 -4.25
C ARG A 35 11.65 -9.85 -3.52
N ASN A 36 12.87 -10.35 -3.30
CA ASN A 36 13.16 -11.50 -2.46
C ASN A 36 12.19 -12.69 -2.66
N ALA A 37 12.20 -13.26 -3.86
CA ALA A 37 11.34 -14.39 -4.25
C ALA A 37 9.82 -14.13 -4.07
N TYR A 38 9.34 -12.93 -4.44
CA TYR A 38 7.93 -12.53 -4.38
C TYR A 38 7.35 -12.37 -2.97
N LEU A 39 8.19 -12.29 -1.94
CA LEU A 39 7.76 -12.07 -0.55
C LEU A 39 7.39 -10.61 -0.25
N TYR A 40 7.86 -9.69 -1.09
CA TYR A 40 7.66 -8.25 -0.92
C TYR A 40 7.48 -7.58 -2.29
N ALA A 41 6.48 -6.72 -2.43
CA ALA A 41 6.38 -5.77 -3.53
C ALA A 41 6.91 -4.42 -3.03
N HIS A 42 7.92 -3.88 -3.72
CA HIS A 42 8.37 -2.51 -3.50
C HIS A 42 7.62 -1.57 -4.43
N HIS A 43 7.06 -0.49 -3.88
CA HIS A 43 6.10 0.39 -4.56
C HIS A 43 6.66 1.79 -4.78
N GLY A 44 6.26 2.44 -5.87
CA GLY A 44 6.66 3.80 -6.19
C GLY A 44 5.74 4.48 -7.21
N ILE A 45 5.88 5.79 -7.34
CA ILE A 45 5.18 6.62 -8.33
C ILE A 45 6.17 7.00 -9.42
N TYR A 46 5.90 6.59 -10.65
CA TYR A 46 6.68 7.03 -11.80
C TYR A 46 6.36 8.50 -12.12
N ILE A 47 7.40 9.32 -12.27
CA ILE A 47 7.24 10.77 -12.46
C ILE A 47 7.63 11.28 -13.86
N GLY A 48 8.00 10.37 -14.77
CA GLY A 48 8.56 10.70 -16.08
C GLY A 48 10.08 10.53 -16.15
N ASP A 49 10.63 10.59 -17.36
CA ASP A 49 12.07 10.56 -17.65
C ASP A 49 12.83 9.38 -17.01
N GLY A 50 12.17 8.25 -16.82
CA GLY A 50 12.80 7.09 -16.18
C GLY A 50 13.07 7.30 -14.68
N MET A 51 12.33 8.18 -14.01
CA MET A 51 12.48 8.48 -12.58
C MET A 51 11.25 8.05 -11.78
N VAL A 52 11.49 7.62 -10.54
CA VAL A 52 10.48 7.08 -9.62
C VAL A 52 10.67 7.72 -8.26
N ILE A 53 9.58 8.23 -7.69
CA ILE A 53 9.53 8.65 -6.28
C ILE A 53 8.97 7.49 -5.47
N HIS A 54 9.67 7.09 -4.42
CA HIS A 54 9.29 5.95 -3.59
C HIS A 54 9.68 6.17 -2.13
N PHE A 55 8.98 5.50 -1.23
CA PHE A 55 9.21 5.61 0.20
C PHE A 55 10.07 4.43 0.66
N THR A 56 11.23 4.72 1.23
CA THR A 56 12.23 3.73 1.63
C THR A 56 12.51 3.77 3.12
N ARG A 57 12.93 2.62 3.62
CA ARG A 57 13.39 2.45 4.99
C ARG A 57 14.83 2.95 5.13
N ALA A 58 15.08 3.64 6.23
CA ALA A 58 16.38 3.89 6.82
C ALA A 58 17.28 2.64 6.93
N ALA A 59 18.56 2.78 6.57
CA ALA A 59 19.57 1.76 6.84
C ALA A 59 19.91 1.76 8.35
N GLY A 60 19.10 1.07 9.16
CA GLY A 60 19.36 0.90 10.60
C GLY A 60 18.15 1.01 11.53
N GLN A 61 16.96 1.42 11.05
CA GLN A 61 15.81 1.69 11.93
C GLN A 61 14.94 0.45 12.19
N GLU A 62 15.19 -0.29 13.27
CA GLU A 62 14.47 -1.50 13.67
C GLU A 62 13.00 -1.27 14.10
N ILE A 63 12.05 -1.33 13.17
CA ILE A 63 10.63 -1.51 13.55
C ILE A 63 9.95 -2.53 12.62
N GLY A 64 10.35 -3.78 12.80
CA GLY A 64 9.67 -5.00 12.35
C GLY A 64 9.62 -5.97 13.54
N THR A 65 9.54 -7.28 13.31
CA THR A 65 9.73 -8.30 14.37
C THR A 65 11.08 -8.24 15.09
N GLY A 66 11.97 -7.32 14.69
CA GLY A 66 13.29 -7.10 15.30
C GLY A 66 14.33 -8.09 14.81
N THR A 67 14.03 -8.84 13.73
CA THR A 67 14.94 -9.88 13.25
C THR A 67 15.89 -9.33 12.20
N VAL A 68 17.13 -9.84 12.20
CA VAL A 68 18.15 -9.49 11.19
C VAL A 68 17.66 -9.80 9.76
N LEU A 69 16.75 -10.76 9.60
CA LEU A 69 16.10 -11.11 8.34
C LEU A 69 15.24 -9.98 7.78
N ASP A 70 14.61 -9.14 8.62
CA ASP A 70 13.79 -8.01 8.18
C ASP A 70 14.60 -7.01 7.35
N ARG A 71 15.91 -6.91 7.61
CA ARG A 71 16.85 -6.02 6.91
C ARG A 71 17.19 -6.52 5.51
N PHE A 72 17.31 -7.84 5.34
CA PHE A 72 17.69 -8.45 4.07
C PHE A 72 16.47 -8.74 3.17
N ILE A 73 15.30 -8.99 3.75
CA ILE A 73 14.07 -9.35 3.01
C ILE A 73 13.37 -8.11 2.46
N PHE A 74 13.38 -6.98 3.19
CA PHE A 74 12.57 -5.79 2.89
C PHE A 74 13.41 -4.54 2.56
N SER A 75 14.68 -4.71 2.18
CA SER A 75 15.52 -3.59 1.76
C SER A 75 14.89 -2.90 0.55
N SER A 76 14.51 -1.64 0.77
CA SER A 76 13.91 -0.77 -0.23
C SER A 76 14.95 0.15 -0.88
N SER A 77 16.19 0.11 -0.37
CA SER A 77 17.26 0.98 -0.84
C SER A 77 17.74 0.50 -2.21
N PRO A 78 17.89 1.43 -3.18
CA PRO A 78 18.43 1.09 -4.48
C PRO A 78 19.88 0.66 -4.33
N SER A 79 20.16 -0.63 -4.53
CA SER A 79 21.52 -1.17 -4.57
C SER A 79 21.91 -1.43 -6.02
N HIS A 80 22.96 -0.76 -6.51
CA HIS A 80 23.52 -1.06 -7.81
C HIS A 80 24.23 -2.42 -7.79
N PRO A 81 23.98 -3.32 -8.76
CA PRO A 81 24.64 -4.62 -8.80
C PRO A 81 26.15 -4.54 -9.12
N SER A 82 26.65 -3.41 -9.63
CA SER A 82 28.04 -3.25 -10.12
C SER A 82 29.04 -2.69 -9.10
N GLY A 83 28.66 -2.42 -7.85
CA GLY A 83 29.55 -1.85 -6.83
C GLY A 83 29.98 -0.39 -7.06
N SER A 84 29.73 0.17 -8.25
CA SER A 84 29.89 1.59 -8.57
C SER A 84 28.57 2.37 -8.35
N PRO A 85 28.60 3.63 -7.88
CA PRO A 85 27.41 4.46 -7.75
C PRO A 85 26.66 4.62 -9.09
N CYS A 86 25.34 4.76 -9.02
CA CYS A 86 24.54 5.02 -10.21
C CYS A 86 24.94 6.36 -10.83
N PRO A 87 25.18 6.47 -12.15
CA PRO A 87 25.46 7.76 -12.77
C PRO A 87 24.26 8.73 -12.68
N ARG A 88 23.02 8.21 -12.57
CA ARG A 88 21.80 9.03 -12.43
C ARG A 88 21.45 9.34 -10.98
N CYS A 89 21.68 8.40 -10.08
CA CYS A 89 21.21 8.50 -8.69
C CYS A 89 22.31 8.84 -7.69
N GLY A 90 23.59 8.69 -8.06
CA GLY A 90 24.71 8.73 -7.12
C GLY A 90 24.67 7.57 -6.12
N ASP A 91 25.26 7.81 -4.95
CA ASP A 91 25.16 6.90 -3.79
C ASP A 91 23.91 7.26 -2.98
N GLN A 92 22.96 6.33 -2.93
CA GLN A 92 21.71 6.45 -2.17
C GLN A 92 21.62 5.40 -1.04
N SER A 93 22.75 4.81 -0.66
CA SER A 93 22.80 3.79 0.41
C SER A 93 22.32 4.30 1.77
N ARG A 94 22.36 5.61 2.00
CA ARG A 94 21.99 6.27 3.27
C ARG A 94 20.75 7.16 3.20
N THR A 95 20.06 7.22 2.07
CA THR A 95 18.86 8.07 1.92
C THR A 95 17.64 7.36 2.49
N GLU A 96 16.89 8.07 3.33
CA GLU A 96 15.74 7.54 4.07
C GLU A 96 14.50 8.37 3.78
N GLY A 97 13.32 7.77 3.97
CA GLY A 97 12.07 8.47 3.77
C GLY A 97 11.66 8.49 2.31
N VAL A 98 11.13 9.62 1.83
CA VAL A 98 10.68 9.73 0.43
C VAL A 98 11.87 10.14 -0.42
N ILE A 99 12.25 9.29 -1.36
CA ILE A 99 13.43 9.50 -2.21
C ILE A 99 13.07 9.41 -3.69
N SER A 100 13.98 9.86 -4.56
CA SER A 100 13.85 9.76 -6.02
C SER A 100 15.02 8.96 -6.59
N SER A 101 14.71 7.94 -7.39
CA SER A 101 15.69 7.09 -8.06
C SER A 101 15.32 6.85 -9.53
N CYS A 102 16.27 6.38 -10.32
CA CYS A 102 15.99 5.95 -11.68
C CYS A 102 15.23 4.63 -11.65
N LEU A 103 14.49 4.33 -12.73
CA LEU A 103 13.67 3.13 -12.83
C LEU A 103 14.50 1.85 -12.63
N GLU A 104 15.72 1.79 -13.14
CA GLU A 104 16.60 0.63 -12.98
C GLU A 104 17.00 0.39 -11.52
N CYS A 105 17.39 1.45 -10.81
CA CYS A 105 17.67 1.42 -9.38
C CYS A 105 16.43 1.03 -8.57
N PHE A 106 15.27 1.59 -8.92
CA PHE A 106 14.00 1.22 -8.30
C PHE A 106 13.71 -0.27 -8.50
N LEU A 107 13.89 -0.80 -9.72
CA LEU A 107 13.61 -2.19 -10.09
C LEU A 107 14.61 -3.19 -9.49
N CYS A 108 15.87 -2.79 -9.25
CA CYS A 108 16.90 -3.64 -8.64
C CYS A 108 16.99 -5.03 -9.29
N GLY A 109 17.03 -5.06 -10.63
CA GLY A 109 17.04 -6.30 -11.44
C GLY A 109 15.71 -7.07 -11.48
N GLY A 110 14.67 -6.58 -10.82
CA GLY A 110 13.32 -7.13 -10.85
C GLY A 110 12.48 -6.64 -12.02
N GLU A 111 11.28 -7.20 -12.11
CA GLU A 111 10.33 -6.94 -13.20
C GLU A 111 9.42 -5.75 -12.87
N LEU A 112 8.95 -5.04 -13.91
CA LEU A 112 8.06 -3.88 -13.81
C LEU A 112 6.58 -4.31 -13.82
N TYR A 113 5.83 -3.89 -12.80
CA TYR A 113 4.39 -4.12 -12.71
C TYR A 113 3.63 -2.83 -12.44
N LEU A 114 2.41 -2.74 -12.96
CA LEU A 114 1.50 -1.62 -12.74
C LEU A 114 0.45 -1.96 -11.68
N PHE A 115 0.33 -1.16 -10.63
CA PHE A 115 -0.72 -1.31 -9.63
C PHE A 115 -2.07 -0.87 -10.22
N LYS A 116 -3.12 -1.71 -10.06
CA LYS A 116 -4.44 -1.46 -10.67
C LYS A 116 -5.40 -0.79 -9.67
N TYR A 117 -6.08 0.26 -10.12
CA TYR A 117 -7.09 1.00 -9.35
C TYR A 117 -8.48 0.77 -9.93
N GLY A 118 -9.53 0.93 -9.12
CA GLY A 118 -10.92 0.81 -9.57
C GLY A 118 -11.29 -0.58 -10.06
N VAL A 119 -10.62 -1.63 -9.59
CA VAL A 119 -10.93 -3.00 -10.02
C VAL A 119 -12.26 -3.47 -9.42
N SER A 120 -12.96 -4.37 -10.09
CA SER A 120 -14.17 -4.97 -9.53
C SER A 120 -13.84 -5.83 -8.29
N PRO A 121 -14.77 -5.98 -7.33
CA PRO A 121 -14.58 -6.85 -6.17
C PRO A 121 -14.17 -8.28 -6.53
N GLY A 122 -14.72 -8.84 -7.62
CA GLY A 122 -14.36 -10.17 -8.11
C GLY A 122 -12.89 -10.27 -8.52
N VAL A 123 -12.37 -9.29 -9.27
CA VAL A 123 -10.95 -9.23 -9.66
C VAL A 123 -10.06 -9.04 -8.44
N PHE A 124 -10.47 -8.17 -7.50
CA PHE A 124 -9.72 -7.90 -6.27
C PHE A 124 -9.54 -9.14 -5.38
N ILE A 125 -10.58 -9.97 -5.27
CA ILE A 125 -10.55 -11.23 -4.51
C ILE A 125 -9.79 -12.33 -5.27
N ALA A 126 -9.93 -12.40 -6.60
CA ALA A 126 -9.22 -13.39 -7.42
C ALA A 126 -7.69 -13.18 -7.39
N LYS A 127 -7.22 -11.94 -7.22
CA LYS A 127 -5.80 -11.63 -7.00
C LYS A 127 -5.41 -11.99 -5.56
N THR A 128 -4.97 -13.23 -5.34
CA THR A 128 -4.61 -13.76 -4.01
C THR A 128 -3.38 -13.11 -3.37
N ARG A 129 -2.59 -12.31 -4.11
CA ARG A 129 -1.46 -11.55 -3.56
C ARG A 129 -1.85 -10.10 -3.30
N GLY A 130 -1.61 -9.64 -2.07
CA GLY A 130 -1.76 -8.24 -1.67
C GLY A 130 -0.80 -7.30 -2.41
N GLY A 131 -1.02 -5.99 -2.33
CA GLY A 131 -0.11 -5.01 -2.93
C GLY A 131 -0.10 -5.01 -4.46
N THR A 132 -1.20 -5.36 -5.12
CA THR A 132 -1.25 -5.39 -6.60
C THR A 132 -2.41 -4.60 -7.20
N CYS A 133 -3.50 -4.44 -6.46
CA CYS A 133 -4.68 -3.71 -6.89
C CYS A 133 -5.51 -3.23 -5.71
N THR A 134 -6.45 -2.31 -5.98
CA THR A 134 -7.45 -1.81 -5.04
C THR A 134 -8.77 -1.49 -5.74
N ILE A 135 -9.88 -1.56 -5.01
CA ILE A 135 -11.21 -1.17 -5.49
C ILE A 135 -11.33 0.36 -5.56
N ALA A 136 -10.52 1.10 -4.80
CA ALA A 136 -10.52 2.56 -4.85
C ALA A 136 -10.14 3.10 -6.25
N PRO A 137 -10.82 4.13 -6.76
CA PRO A 137 -10.40 4.82 -7.97
C PRO A 137 -9.14 5.66 -7.71
N SER A 138 -8.35 5.88 -8.77
CA SER A 138 -7.25 6.84 -8.74
C SER A 138 -7.75 8.25 -9.04
N ASP A 139 -7.14 9.24 -8.41
CA ASP A 139 -7.22 10.64 -8.86
C ASP A 139 -6.46 10.83 -10.19
N PRO A 140 -6.72 11.95 -10.89
CA PRO A 140 -5.99 12.33 -12.11
C PRO A 140 -4.47 12.45 -11.91
N PRO A 141 -3.65 12.16 -12.94
CA PRO A 141 -2.19 12.16 -12.84
C PRO A 141 -1.58 13.46 -12.29
N GLU A 142 -2.16 14.62 -12.59
CA GLU A 142 -1.71 15.92 -12.10
C GLU A 142 -1.73 15.99 -10.56
N HIS A 143 -2.79 15.49 -9.93
CA HIS A 143 -2.89 15.43 -8.48
C HIS A 143 -1.92 14.40 -7.89
N VAL A 144 -1.72 13.28 -8.59
CA VAL A 144 -0.77 12.23 -8.16
C VAL A 144 0.65 12.76 -8.15
N LEU A 145 1.06 13.39 -9.25
CA LEU A 145 2.39 13.96 -9.40
C LEU A 145 2.62 15.11 -8.41
N HIS A 146 1.60 15.94 -8.18
CA HIS A 146 1.65 16.99 -7.16
C HIS A 146 1.96 16.41 -5.78
N ARG A 147 1.19 15.40 -5.34
CA ARG A 147 1.40 14.75 -4.03
C ARG A 147 2.76 14.10 -3.93
N ALA A 148 3.17 13.33 -4.94
CA ALA A 148 4.46 12.63 -4.92
C ALA A 148 5.65 13.61 -4.84
N LYS A 149 5.64 14.69 -5.63
CA LYS A 149 6.68 15.72 -5.62
C LYS A 149 6.69 16.51 -4.32
N PHE A 150 5.52 16.85 -3.79
CA PHE A 150 5.41 17.54 -2.50
C PHE A 150 5.98 16.70 -1.36
N LEU A 151 5.64 15.40 -1.31
CA LEU A 151 6.15 14.49 -0.28
C LEU A 151 7.63 14.15 -0.43
N LEU A 152 8.19 14.22 -1.64
CA LEU A 152 9.65 14.12 -1.84
C LEU A 152 10.39 15.26 -1.12
N GLN A 153 9.80 16.45 -1.06
CA GLN A 153 10.41 17.62 -0.41
C GLN A 153 10.13 17.68 1.09
N ASN A 154 8.97 17.19 1.53
CA ASN A 154 8.49 17.37 2.91
C ASN A 154 8.47 16.08 3.76
N GLY A 155 8.69 14.92 3.13
CA GLY A 155 8.60 13.60 3.78
C GLY A 155 7.17 13.10 3.93
N PHE A 156 7.03 11.82 4.32
CA PHE A 156 5.75 11.12 4.51
C PHE A 156 5.70 10.39 5.85
N GLY A 157 6.19 11.07 6.90
CA GLY A 157 6.33 10.49 8.23
C GLY A 157 7.41 9.41 8.33
N VAL A 158 7.35 8.60 9.40
CA VAL A 158 8.33 7.54 9.67
C VAL A 158 7.92 6.24 8.99
N TYR A 159 8.86 5.61 8.28
CA TYR A 159 8.63 4.35 7.58
C TYR A 159 8.36 3.20 8.57
N ASN A 160 7.26 2.46 8.35
CA ASN A 160 6.91 1.25 9.08
C ASN A 160 6.39 0.18 8.11
N ILE A 161 7.07 -0.96 8.03
CA ILE A 161 6.80 -2.05 7.07
C ILE A 161 5.34 -2.53 7.11
N PHE A 162 4.70 -2.53 8.28
CA PHE A 162 3.34 -3.06 8.46
C PHE A 162 2.25 -1.98 8.47
N LYS A 163 2.64 -0.69 8.47
CA LYS A 163 1.68 0.42 8.69
C LYS A 163 1.83 1.64 7.78
N ASN A 164 3.05 2.13 7.59
CA ASN A 164 3.34 3.33 6.81
C ASN A 164 4.52 2.99 5.90
N ASN A 165 4.26 2.22 4.86
CA ASN A 165 5.30 1.70 3.97
C ASN A 165 5.17 2.29 2.56
N CYS A 166 5.95 1.77 1.61
CA CYS A 166 5.90 2.19 0.21
C CYS A 166 4.53 2.04 -0.46
N GLU A 167 3.74 1.02 -0.07
CA GLU A 167 2.38 0.79 -0.58
C GLU A 167 1.45 1.90 -0.08
N ASP A 168 1.49 2.23 1.22
CA ASP A 168 0.68 3.30 1.80
C ASP A 168 1.00 4.66 1.17
N PHE A 169 2.29 4.94 0.99
CA PHE A 169 2.75 6.14 0.29
C PHE A 169 2.19 6.24 -1.13
N ALA A 170 2.30 5.17 -1.92
CA ALA A 170 1.85 5.18 -3.29
C ALA A 170 0.31 5.23 -3.39
N ILE A 171 -0.41 4.52 -2.51
CA ILE A 171 -1.87 4.60 -2.41
C ILE A 171 -2.31 6.02 -2.04
N TYR A 172 -1.68 6.66 -1.06
CA TYR A 172 -1.97 8.05 -0.72
C TYR A 172 -1.70 8.98 -1.91
N CYS A 173 -0.56 8.83 -2.58
CA CYS A 173 -0.26 9.60 -3.79
C CYS A 173 -1.31 9.40 -4.87
N LYS A 174 -1.91 8.20 -5.02
CA LYS A 174 -2.93 7.94 -6.04
C LYS A 174 -4.34 8.36 -5.66
N THR A 175 -4.70 8.37 -4.38
CA THR A 175 -6.09 8.51 -3.93
C THR A 175 -6.35 9.72 -3.03
N GLY A 176 -5.29 10.26 -2.41
CA GLY A 176 -5.37 11.23 -1.32
C GLY A 176 -5.97 10.67 -0.02
N LEU A 177 -6.22 9.36 0.08
CA LEU A 177 -6.82 8.72 1.24
C LEU A 177 -5.74 8.30 2.25
N LEU A 178 -5.94 8.67 3.51
CA LEU A 178 -5.19 8.12 4.64
C LEU A 178 -6.12 7.39 5.61
N VAL A 179 -5.59 6.34 6.21
CA VAL A 179 -6.22 5.56 7.27
C VAL A 179 -5.95 6.23 8.62
N PHE A 180 -7.01 6.60 9.35
CA PHE A 180 -6.89 7.36 10.61
C PHE A 180 -6.93 6.52 11.89
N THR A 181 -7.22 5.21 11.82
CA THR A 181 -7.39 4.41 13.04
C THR A 181 -6.06 3.92 13.62
N ASN A 182 -5.97 3.97 14.96
CA ASN A 182 -4.91 3.37 15.77
C ASN A 182 -5.06 1.84 15.95
N VAL A 183 -6.09 1.23 15.35
CA VAL A 183 -6.36 -0.20 15.52
C VAL A 183 -5.33 -1.02 14.72
N SER A 184 -4.64 -1.92 15.40
CA SER A 184 -3.42 -2.63 14.99
C SER A 184 -3.58 -3.65 13.85
N VAL A 185 -4.70 -3.67 13.15
CA VAL A 185 -4.90 -4.57 12.00
C VAL A 185 -4.05 -4.02 10.85
N GLY A 186 -3.05 -4.78 10.40
CA GLY A 186 -2.03 -4.35 9.44
C GLY A 186 -2.63 -3.61 8.24
N ARG A 187 -2.05 -2.44 7.91
CA ARG A 187 -2.58 -1.50 6.91
C ARG A 187 -2.21 -1.88 5.48
N SER A 188 -1.09 -2.57 5.31
CA SER A 188 -0.61 -3.02 4.01
C SER A 188 -1.39 -4.23 3.51
N GLY A 189 -1.75 -4.23 2.22
CA GLY A 189 -2.38 -5.38 1.57
C GLY A 189 -1.51 -6.64 1.64
N GLN A 190 -0.18 -6.48 1.80
CA GLN A 190 0.79 -7.56 1.99
C GLN A 190 0.81 -8.10 3.45
N ALA A 191 0.38 -7.32 4.44
CA ALA A 191 0.34 -7.73 5.85
C ALA A 191 -0.95 -8.47 6.22
N THR A 192 -2.08 -8.14 5.57
CA THR A 192 -3.38 -8.77 5.83
C THR A 192 -3.39 -10.27 5.51
N SER A 193 -2.52 -10.77 4.62
CA SER A 193 -2.43 -12.19 4.29
C SER A 193 -1.89 -13.08 5.41
N PHE A 194 -1.09 -12.54 6.34
CA PHE A 194 -0.48 -13.36 7.39
C PHE A 194 -1.35 -13.51 8.65
N LEU A 195 -2.21 -12.53 8.95
CA LEU A 195 -2.93 -12.47 10.24
C LEU A 195 -4.37 -13.04 10.19
N ALA A 196 -5.02 -13.04 9.02
CA ALA A 196 -6.41 -13.45 8.89
C ALA A 196 -6.64 -14.96 9.15
N ALA A 197 -5.60 -15.78 8.99
CA ALA A 197 -5.70 -17.23 9.18
C ALA A 197 -5.77 -17.66 10.66
N THR A 198 -5.25 -16.88 11.60
CA THR A 198 -5.10 -17.31 13.00
C THR A 198 -6.27 -16.94 13.91
N THR A 199 -7.05 -15.90 13.59
CA THR A 199 -8.10 -15.37 14.50
C THR A 199 -9.51 -15.93 14.25
N ALA A 200 -9.80 -16.49 13.08
CA ALA A 200 -11.14 -17.03 12.79
C ALA A 200 -11.42 -18.43 13.38
N ILE A 201 -10.43 -19.06 13.98
CA ILE A 201 -10.54 -20.45 14.49
C ILE A 201 -11.32 -20.51 15.81
N VAL A 202 -11.40 -19.42 16.58
CA VAL A 202 -11.82 -19.50 17.99
C VAL A 202 -13.32 -19.21 18.20
N SER A 203 -13.98 -18.42 17.34
CA SER A 203 -15.33 -17.87 17.62
C SER A 203 -16.42 -18.18 16.56
N SER A 204 -16.15 -19.01 15.54
CA SER A 204 -17.13 -19.27 14.48
C SER A 204 -18.11 -20.41 14.83
N PRO A 205 -19.44 -20.24 14.58
CA PRO A 205 -20.44 -21.33 14.67
C PRO A 205 -20.19 -22.48 13.67
N LEU A 206 -19.18 -22.35 12.81
CA LEU A 206 -18.82 -23.28 11.75
C LEU A 206 -17.82 -24.38 12.17
N ARG A 207 -17.68 -24.66 13.47
CA ARG A 207 -16.75 -25.69 14.00
C ARG A 207 -16.89 -27.07 13.35
N PHE A 208 -18.08 -27.40 12.84
CA PHE A 208 -18.31 -28.66 12.12
C PHE A 208 -17.60 -28.71 10.76
N LEU A 209 -17.46 -27.56 10.06
CA LEU A 209 -16.74 -27.49 8.79
C LEU A 209 -15.22 -27.44 8.97
N THR A 210 -14.71 -27.18 10.18
CA THR A 210 -13.27 -27.20 10.46
C THR A 210 -12.74 -28.57 10.86
N THR A 211 -13.58 -29.62 10.83
CA THR A 211 -13.22 -30.99 11.26
C THR A 211 -12.32 -31.74 10.27
N GLY A 212 -12.26 -31.30 9.01
CA GLY A 212 -11.38 -31.86 7.98
C GLY A 212 -10.48 -30.79 7.35
N VAL A 213 -9.33 -31.22 6.81
CA VAL A 213 -8.31 -30.33 6.20
C VAL A 213 -8.92 -29.45 5.10
N SER A 214 -9.78 -30.01 4.24
CA SER A 214 -10.43 -29.28 3.14
C SER A 214 -11.41 -28.22 3.64
N GLY A 215 -12.17 -28.53 4.69
CA GLY A 215 -13.13 -27.60 5.26
C GLY A 215 -12.45 -26.46 6.04
N LEU A 216 -11.37 -26.76 6.77
CA LEU A 216 -10.51 -25.74 7.39
C LEU A 216 -9.89 -24.80 6.34
N ALA A 217 -9.39 -25.35 5.22
CA ALA A 217 -8.85 -24.56 4.12
C ALA A 217 -9.91 -23.65 3.48
N ALA A 218 -11.13 -24.15 3.24
CA ALA A 218 -12.23 -23.38 2.68
C ALA A 218 -12.67 -22.22 3.61
N VAL A 219 -12.79 -22.49 4.91
CA VAL A 219 -13.12 -21.46 5.92
C VAL A 219 -12.01 -20.42 6.00
N GLY A 220 -10.75 -20.85 6.06
CA GLY A 220 -9.60 -19.94 6.06
C GLY A 220 -9.56 -19.04 4.82
N PHE A 221 -9.80 -19.60 3.64
CA PHE A 221 -9.88 -18.83 2.40
C PHE A 221 -11.06 -17.84 2.40
N GLY A 222 -12.24 -18.26 2.87
CA GLY A 222 -13.41 -17.39 2.98
C GLY A 222 -13.17 -16.20 3.91
N VAL A 223 -12.61 -16.46 5.10
CA VAL A 223 -12.21 -15.41 6.06
C VAL A 223 -11.19 -14.48 5.43
N TYR A 224 -10.15 -15.03 4.79
CA TYR A 224 -9.15 -14.23 4.09
C TYR A 224 -9.79 -13.31 3.04
N CYS A 225 -10.71 -13.81 2.21
CA CYS A 225 -11.40 -13.02 1.19
C CYS A 225 -12.19 -11.88 1.83
N VAL A 226 -12.97 -12.15 2.88
CA VAL A 226 -13.74 -11.13 3.60
C VAL A 226 -12.82 -10.10 4.22
N SER A 227 -11.78 -10.53 4.95
CA SER A 227 -10.79 -9.63 5.56
C SER A 227 -10.10 -8.75 4.53
N ARG A 228 -9.65 -9.33 3.42
CA ARG A 228 -9.02 -8.59 2.31
C ARG A 228 -9.97 -7.54 1.74
N TYR A 229 -11.23 -7.92 1.49
CA TYR A 229 -12.25 -7.01 0.96
C TYR A 229 -12.54 -5.83 1.90
N VAL A 230 -12.80 -6.09 3.18
CA VAL A 230 -13.16 -5.01 4.13
C VAL A 230 -11.98 -4.13 4.52
N SER A 231 -10.74 -4.61 4.34
CA SER A 231 -9.52 -3.84 4.58
C SER A 231 -9.11 -2.95 3.40
N ASP A 232 -9.69 -3.14 2.20
CA ASP A 232 -9.38 -2.33 1.03
C ASP A 232 -9.67 -0.84 1.29
N ILE A 233 -8.79 0.04 0.82
CA ILE A 233 -8.90 1.50 1.01
C ILE A 233 -10.18 2.07 0.37
N GLY A 234 -10.72 1.41 -0.65
CA GLY A 234 -11.98 1.79 -1.31
C GLY A 234 -13.24 1.26 -0.62
N VAL A 235 -13.12 0.39 0.38
CA VAL A 235 -14.26 -0.25 1.08
C VAL A 235 -14.35 0.17 2.54
N ARG A 236 -13.19 0.30 3.20
CA ARG A 236 -13.10 0.66 4.62
C ARG A 236 -13.70 2.04 4.90
N ARG A 237 -14.23 2.23 6.11
CA ARG A 237 -14.92 3.47 6.52
C ARG A 237 -14.05 4.44 7.32
N ASP A 238 -12.86 4.00 7.71
CA ASP A 238 -11.93 4.72 8.57
C ASP A 238 -10.80 5.39 7.77
N VAL A 239 -11.12 5.81 6.55
CA VAL A 239 -10.25 6.62 5.70
C VAL A 239 -10.82 8.01 5.55
N MET A 240 -9.93 8.99 5.40
CA MET A 240 -10.31 10.35 5.06
C MET A 240 -9.37 10.87 3.97
N LYS A 241 -9.97 11.61 3.04
CA LYS A 241 -9.23 12.27 1.97
C LYS A 241 -8.62 13.56 2.51
N ILE A 242 -7.29 13.65 2.50
CA ILE A 242 -6.57 14.80 3.05
C ILE A 242 -5.70 15.43 1.95
N PRO A 243 -5.78 16.75 1.73
CA PRO A 243 -4.80 17.49 0.93
C PRO A 243 -3.38 17.30 1.47
N VAL A 244 -2.40 17.22 0.59
CA VAL A 244 -1.01 16.89 0.98
C VAL A 244 -0.37 17.97 1.84
N GLU A 245 -0.78 19.21 1.67
CA GLU A 245 -0.33 20.36 2.43
C GLU A 245 -0.74 20.23 3.90
N ARG A 246 -1.90 19.64 4.18
CA ARG A 246 -2.37 19.43 5.55
C ARG A 246 -1.67 18.27 6.27
N LEU A 247 -1.05 17.34 5.54
CA LEU A 247 -0.29 16.25 6.16
C LEU A 247 0.92 16.74 6.94
N ILE A 248 1.56 17.80 6.45
CA ILE A 248 2.81 18.33 7.01
C ILE A 248 2.54 19.38 8.10
N LEU A 249 1.37 20.05 8.04
CA LEU A 249 0.99 21.10 8.99
C LEU A 249 0.48 20.57 10.35
N CYS A 250 0.14 19.29 10.47
CA CYS A 250 -0.34 18.70 11.72
C CYS A 250 0.50 17.49 12.16
N PRO A 251 1.57 17.68 12.96
CA PRO A 251 2.26 16.58 13.62
C PRO A 251 1.58 16.06 14.90
N GLY A 252 0.39 16.57 15.27
CA GLY A 252 -0.28 16.26 16.55
C GLY A 252 -1.70 15.68 16.37
N PRO A 253 -2.23 14.97 17.38
CA PRO A 253 -3.58 14.42 17.33
C PRO A 253 -4.61 15.54 17.15
N LEU A 254 -5.55 15.36 16.23
CA LEU A 254 -6.76 16.15 16.18
C LEU A 254 -7.60 15.78 17.41
N GLU A 255 -7.30 16.40 18.55
CA GLU A 255 -8.25 16.47 19.66
C GLU A 255 -9.45 17.28 19.18
N SER A 256 -10.62 16.67 19.36
CA SER A 256 -11.91 17.25 19.05
C SER A 256 -12.10 18.57 19.80
N GLU A 257 -12.21 19.68 19.07
CA GLU A 257 -13.01 20.81 19.53
C GLU A 257 -14.48 20.37 19.51
N ALA A 258 -14.89 19.75 20.62
CA ALA A 258 -16.30 19.56 20.97
C ALA A 258 -16.57 20.40 22.22
N THR A 259 -16.91 21.66 21.96
CA THR A 259 -17.93 22.46 22.64
C THR A 259 -18.09 22.22 24.15
N THR A 260 -17.39 22.99 24.97
CA THR A 260 -17.83 23.34 26.33
C THR A 260 -18.63 24.64 26.28
N ILE A 261 -19.94 24.53 26.11
CA ILE A 261 -20.89 25.52 26.65
C ILE A 261 -21.86 24.73 27.53
N THR A 262 -21.52 24.61 28.80
CA THR A 262 -22.45 24.21 29.86
C THR A 262 -22.54 25.36 30.86
N ASP A 263 -23.52 26.21 30.59
CA ASP A 263 -24.52 26.73 31.52
C ASP A 263 -24.13 26.81 33.01
N THR A 264 -23.71 28.00 33.45
CA THR A 264 -23.72 28.40 34.86
C THR A 264 -24.47 29.72 35.02
N SER A 265 -25.79 29.62 35.10
CA SER A 265 -26.58 30.66 35.78
C SER A 265 -27.84 30.05 36.41
N LYS A 266 -27.71 29.62 37.67
CA LYS A 266 -28.83 29.61 38.63
C LYS A 266 -28.27 29.60 40.05
N GLU A 267 -27.97 30.78 40.55
CA GLU A 267 -28.07 31.08 41.97
C GLU A 267 -28.45 32.55 42.12
N LYS A 268 -29.71 32.80 42.47
CA LYS A 268 -30.22 33.98 43.18
C LYS A 268 -31.71 33.80 43.46
N GLY A 269 -32.07 33.76 44.75
CA GLY A 269 -33.26 34.44 45.23
C GLY A 269 -34.40 33.57 45.77
N LEU A 270 -34.42 33.51 47.11
CA LEU A 270 -35.56 33.32 48.03
C LEU A 270 -36.10 31.89 48.26
#